data_AF-A0A9W3CL22-F1
#
_entry.id   AF-A0A9W3CL22-F1
#
_cell.length_a   1.000
_cell.length_b   1.000
_cell.length_c   1.000
_cell.angle_alpha   90.00
_cell.angle_beta   90.00
_cell.angle_gamma   90.00
#
_symmetry.space_group_name_H-M   'P 1'
#
loop_
_entity.id
_entity.type
_entity.pdbx_description
1 polymer ?
#
loop_
_entity_poly.entity_id
_entity_poly.type
_entity_poly.pdbx_seq_one_letter_code
_entity_poly.pdbx_strand_id
1 'polypeptide(L)'
;MTRRKVKLAFIVNNSSKKKTYKKRKRGLLKKAHEIFTLCGINAGAIIYSPYDPTPEVWPSVEGMNQVITTFRNLTEIDRHNNMVNQQEFVQQRITKADKLLLKKKKDNREVNLTEDMYRFLQIGQLTIPAGGHNNPALAKDLNDLGYLVDQYLNSLNRRIQILEGGSDVEIGESL
;
A
#
# COMPACT_ATOMS: atom_id res chain seq x y z
N MET A 1 17.81 3.44 -21.91
CA MET A 1 17.30 4.27 -20.79
C MET A 1 16.38 3.44 -19.89
N THR A 2 16.76 3.22 -18.64
CA THR A 2 15.97 2.43 -17.68
C THR A 2 14.69 3.17 -17.32
N ARG A 3 13.54 2.54 -17.54
CA ARG A 3 12.22 3.15 -17.30
C ARG A 3 12.00 3.30 -15.79
N ARG A 4 12.01 4.52 -15.27
CA ARG A 4 11.68 4.80 -13.87
C ARG A 4 10.22 4.44 -13.58
N LYS A 5 9.96 3.81 -12.44
CA LYS A 5 8.61 3.55 -11.93
C LYS A 5 7.89 4.87 -11.69
N VAL A 6 6.69 5.02 -12.28
CA VAL A 6 5.90 6.25 -12.18
C VAL A 6 5.04 6.21 -10.92
N LYS A 7 5.03 7.31 -10.14
CA LYS A 7 4.11 7.49 -9.01
C LYS A 7 2.68 7.72 -9.54
N LEU A 8 1.70 6.99 -9.01
CA LEU A 8 0.27 7.19 -9.33
C LEU A 8 -0.29 8.36 -8.51
N ALA A 9 0.12 9.58 -8.89
CA ALA A 9 -0.32 10.84 -8.31
C ALA A 9 -0.61 11.85 -9.43
N PHE A 10 -1.23 12.98 -9.07
CA PHE A 10 -1.49 14.05 -10.01
C PHE A 10 -0.17 14.60 -10.60
N ILE A 11 -0.11 14.76 -11.92
CA ILE A 11 1.07 15.28 -12.61
C ILE A 11 0.95 16.80 -12.69
N VAL A 12 1.75 17.51 -11.88
CA VAL A 12 1.74 18.97 -11.80
C VAL A 12 2.19 19.62 -13.11
N ASN A 13 3.25 19.11 -13.73
CA ASN A 13 3.76 19.66 -14.99
C ASN A 13 2.78 19.43 -16.15
N ASN A 14 2.25 20.51 -16.72
CA ASN A 14 1.20 20.47 -17.75
C ASN A 14 1.64 19.77 -19.05
N SER A 15 2.87 20.00 -19.52
CA SER A 15 3.38 19.36 -20.75
C SER A 15 3.51 17.84 -20.58
N SER A 16 4.11 17.41 -19.47
CA SER A 16 4.22 15.99 -19.09
C SER A 16 2.86 15.34 -18.86
N LYS A 17 1.92 16.06 -18.24
CA LYS A 17 0.53 15.61 -18.03
C LYS A 17 -0.18 15.37 -19.37
N LYS A 18 -0.11 16.33 -20.30
CA LYS A 18 -0.73 16.22 -21.64
C LYS A 18 -0.12 15.07 -22.45
N LYS A 19 1.21 14.92 -22.46
CA LYS A 19 1.89 13.80 -23.12
C LYS A 19 1.48 12.44 -22.52
N THR A 20 1.44 12.36 -21.20
CA THR A 20 1.03 11.14 -20.48
C THR A 20 -0.43 10.80 -20.75
N TYR A 21 -1.33 11.79 -20.73
CA TYR A 21 -2.74 11.64 -21.05
C TYR A 21 -2.92 11.02 -22.44
N LYS A 22 -2.35 11.62 -23.49
CA LYS A 22 -2.44 11.10 -24.87
C LYS A 22 -1.93 9.66 -24.97
N LYS A 23 -0.78 9.34 -24.33
CA LYS A 23 -0.21 7.99 -24.36
C LYS A 23 -1.09 6.97 -23.62
N ARG A 24 -1.59 7.31 -22.43
CA ARG A 24 -2.42 6.42 -21.61
C ARG A 24 -3.81 6.22 -22.20
N LYS A 25 -4.43 7.27 -22.72
CA LYS A 25 -5.72 7.23 -23.43
C LYS A 25 -5.69 6.22 -24.57
N ARG A 26 -4.71 6.37 -25.48
CA ARG A 26 -4.51 5.42 -26.58
C ARG A 26 -4.26 3.99 -26.08
N GLY A 27 -3.47 3.84 -25.01
CA GLY A 27 -3.22 2.53 -24.41
C GLY A 27 -4.48 1.89 -23.79
N LEU A 28 -5.32 2.69 -23.13
CA LEU A 28 -6.58 2.26 -22.55
C LEU A 28 -7.55 1.78 -23.64
N LEU A 29 -7.76 2.58 -24.68
CA LEU A 29 -8.65 2.22 -25.79
C LEU A 29 -8.15 0.98 -26.54
N LYS A 30 -6.83 0.85 -26.74
CA LYS A 30 -6.24 -0.37 -27.30
C LYS A 30 -6.57 -1.60 -26.45
N LYS A 31 -6.45 -1.48 -25.12
CA LYS A 31 -6.76 -2.58 -24.21
C LYS A 31 -8.26 -2.91 -24.16
N ALA A 32 -9.12 -1.90 -24.21
CA ALA A 32 -10.57 -2.10 -24.32
C ALA A 32 -10.92 -2.86 -25.61
N HIS A 33 -10.33 -2.48 -26.75
CA HIS A 33 -10.49 -3.19 -28.01
C HIS A 33 -9.97 -4.64 -27.93
N GLU A 34 -8.77 -4.86 -27.38
CA GLU A 34 -8.22 -6.22 -27.22
C GLU A 34 -9.16 -7.10 -26.39
N ILE A 35 -9.70 -6.59 -25.27
CA ILE A 35 -10.66 -7.33 -24.42
C ILE A 35 -11.96 -7.62 -25.19
N PHE A 36 -12.50 -6.62 -25.89
CA PHE A 36 -13.70 -6.78 -26.73
C PHE A 36 -13.51 -7.90 -27.77
N THR A 37 -12.39 -7.85 -28.51
CA THR A 37 -12.11 -8.82 -29.58
C THR A 37 -11.78 -10.22 -29.05
N LEU A 38 -10.96 -10.33 -28.01
CA LEU A 38 -10.47 -11.63 -27.53
C LEU A 38 -11.48 -12.37 -26.67
N CYS A 39 -12.28 -11.63 -25.88
CA CYS A 39 -13.23 -12.23 -24.94
C CYS A 39 -14.67 -12.19 -25.45
N GLY A 40 -14.95 -11.50 -26.57
CA GLY A 40 -16.30 -11.36 -27.10
C GLY A 40 -17.25 -10.60 -26.17
N ILE A 41 -16.71 -9.77 -25.26
CA ILE A 41 -17.50 -9.01 -24.30
C ILE A 41 -17.76 -7.60 -24.82
N ASN A 42 -18.98 -7.10 -24.62
CA ASN A 42 -19.33 -5.72 -24.93
C ASN A 42 -18.57 -4.76 -24.00
N ALA A 43 -17.72 -3.90 -24.57
CA ALA A 43 -16.92 -2.93 -23.84
C ALA A 43 -17.03 -1.55 -24.48
N GLY A 44 -16.94 -0.51 -23.66
CA GLY A 44 -17.02 0.87 -24.09
C GLY A 44 -16.28 1.81 -23.13
N ALA A 45 -15.89 2.99 -23.62
CA ALA A 45 -15.23 4.00 -22.82
C ALA A 45 -15.70 5.41 -23.21
N ILE A 46 -15.97 6.24 -22.21
CA ILE A 46 -16.23 7.67 -22.34
C ILE A 46 -15.14 8.40 -21.58
N ILE A 47 -14.33 9.21 -22.26
CA ILE A 47 -13.16 9.87 -21.70
C ILE A 47 -13.27 11.38 -21.87
N TYR A 48 -13.45 12.08 -20.75
CA TYR A 48 -13.40 13.53 -20.71
C TYR A 48 -11.97 14.04 -20.58
N SER A 49 -11.72 15.21 -21.16
CA SER A 49 -10.39 15.81 -21.28
C SER A 49 -10.49 17.32 -21.10
N PRO A 50 -9.58 17.96 -20.37
CA PRO A 50 -9.44 19.43 -20.43
C PRO A 50 -8.76 19.90 -21.73
N TYR A 51 -8.29 18.97 -22.58
CA TYR A 51 -7.54 19.30 -23.80
C TYR A 51 -8.39 19.18 -25.07
N ASP A 52 -9.58 18.60 -24.97
CA ASP A 52 -10.46 18.29 -26.08
C ASP A 52 -11.86 18.82 -25.72
N PRO A 53 -12.55 19.53 -26.62
CA PRO A 53 -13.84 20.17 -26.32
C PRO A 53 -14.98 19.18 -26.15
N THR A 54 -14.85 17.98 -26.72
CA THR A 54 -15.83 16.90 -26.64
C THR A 54 -15.19 15.65 -26.03
N PRO A 55 -15.99 14.80 -25.34
CA PRO A 55 -15.48 13.53 -24.84
C PRO A 55 -15.09 12.60 -25.99
N GLU A 56 -14.04 11.82 -25.78
CA GLU A 56 -13.76 10.69 -26.67
C GLU A 56 -14.65 9.52 -26.27
N VAL A 57 -15.43 9.04 -27.25
CA VAL A 57 -16.34 7.93 -27.08
C VAL A 57 -15.87 6.79 -27.98
N TRP A 58 -15.67 5.62 -27.38
CA TRP A 58 -15.27 4.40 -28.08
C TRP A 58 -16.23 3.26 -27.69
N PRO A 59 -16.63 2.38 -28.64
CA PRO A 59 -16.17 2.28 -30.04
C PRO A 59 -16.79 3.31 -31.00
N SER A 60 -18.04 3.68 -30.78
CA SER A 60 -18.75 4.80 -31.41
C SER A 60 -19.82 5.29 -30.44
N VAL A 61 -20.51 6.38 -30.77
CA VAL A 61 -21.64 6.87 -29.94
C VAL A 61 -22.76 5.82 -29.89
N GLU A 62 -23.10 5.22 -31.03
CA GLU A 62 -24.11 4.18 -31.15
C GLU A 62 -23.69 2.90 -30.40
N GLY A 63 -22.45 2.45 -30.59
CA GLY A 63 -21.92 1.29 -29.89
C GLY A 63 -21.88 1.50 -28.38
N MET A 64 -21.50 2.70 -27.92
CA MET A 64 -21.52 3.03 -26.49
C MET A 64 -22.96 3.05 -25.94
N ASN A 65 -23.94 3.56 -26.70
CA ASN A 65 -25.35 3.52 -26.30
C ASN A 65 -25.86 2.09 -26.16
N GLN A 66 -25.43 1.16 -27.02
CA GLN A 66 -25.76 -0.26 -26.87
C GLN A 66 -25.17 -0.82 -25.56
N VAL A 67 -23.89 -0.56 -25.29
CA VAL A 67 -23.23 -1.00 -24.03
C VAL A 67 -23.97 -0.46 -22.80
N ILE A 68 -24.33 0.83 -22.80
CA ILE A 68 -25.07 1.45 -21.69
C ILE A 68 -26.44 0.82 -21.53
N THR A 69 -27.14 0.56 -22.63
CA THR A 69 -28.48 -0.06 -22.61
C THR A 69 -28.40 -1.47 -22.03
N THR A 70 -27.45 -2.29 -22.50
CA THR A 70 -27.20 -3.62 -21.93
C THR A 70 -26.89 -3.53 -20.44
N PHE A 71 -26.01 -2.61 -20.02
CA PHE A 71 -25.67 -2.43 -18.61
C PHE A 71 -26.88 -2.02 -17.75
N ARG A 72 -27.75 -1.14 -18.24
CA ARG A 72 -28.96 -0.71 -17.51
C ARG A 72 -29.98 -1.84 -17.35
N ASN A 73 -30.05 -2.74 -18.31
CA ASN A 73 -30.95 -3.89 -18.30
C ASN A 73 -30.49 -5.02 -17.35
N LEU A 74 -29.26 -4.98 -16.83
CA LEU A 74 -28.78 -5.93 -15.83
C LEU A 74 -29.46 -5.71 -14.46
N THR A 75 -29.53 -6.79 -13.66
CA THR A 75 -30.02 -6.72 -12.29
C THR A 75 -29.13 -5.83 -11.43
N GLU A 76 -29.65 -5.31 -10.31
CA GLU A 76 -28.85 -4.46 -9.43
C GLU A 76 -27.60 -5.17 -8.88
N ILE A 77 -27.73 -6.46 -8.56
CA ILE A 77 -26.64 -7.31 -8.08
C ILE A 77 -25.56 -7.44 -9.16
N ASP A 78 -25.94 -7.74 -10.40
CA ASP A 78 -25.00 -7.89 -11.51
C ASP A 78 -24.32 -6.57 -11.89
N ARG A 79 -25.06 -5.45 -11.80
CA ARG A 79 -24.48 -4.11 -12.03
C ARG A 79 -23.45 -3.72 -10.99
N HIS A 80 -23.71 -4.03 -9.72
CA HIS A 80 -22.80 -3.71 -8.64
C HIS A 80 -21.60 -4.68 -8.58
N ASN A 81 -21.77 -5.90 -9.11
CA ASN A 81 -20.71 -6.89 -9.14
C ASN A 81 -19.49 -6.39 -9.93
N ASN A 82 -18.36 -6.21 -9.25
CA ASN A 82 -17.11 -5.66 -9.79
C ASN A 82 -17.18 -4.22 -10.33
N MET A 83 -18.25 -3.47 -10.04
CA MET A 83 -18.28 -2.04 -10.32
C MET A 83 -17.27 -1.34 -9.41
N VAL A 84 -16.44 -0.49 -10.00
CA VAL A 84 -15.53 0.38 -9.25
C VAL A 84 -15.92 1.82 -9.53
N ASN A 85 -16.45 2.50 -8.51
CA ASN A 85 -16.69 3.93 -8.62
C ASN A 85 -15.49 4.74 -8.08
N GLN A 86 -15.47 6.04 -8.41
CA GLN A 86 -14.36 6.92 -8.03
C GLN A 86 -14.26 7.09 -6.50
N GLN A 87 -15.39 7.14 -5.81
CA GLN A 87 -15.44 7.31 -4.36
C GLN A 87 -14.81 6.12 -3.64
N GLU A 88 -15.24 4.91 -3.95
CA GLU A 88 -14.69 3.66 -3.43
C GLU A 88 -13.21 3.52 -3.79
N PHE A 89 -12.83 3.83 -5.02
CA PHE A 89 -11.42 3.79 -5.41
C PHE A 89 -10.56 4.73 -4.56
N VAL A 90 -11.02 5.96 -4.34
CA VAL A 90 -10.32 6.94 -3.49
C VAL A 90 -10.27 6.46 -2.03
N GLN A 91 -11.37 5.95 -1.49
CA GLN A 91 -11.41 5.38 -0.13
C GLN A 91 -10.41 4.22 0.02
N GLN A 92 -10.36 3.28 -0.93
CA GLN A 92 -9.39 2.19 -0.92
C GLN A 92 -7.94 2.70 -0.94
N ARG A 93 -7.67 3.80 -1.65
CA ARG A 93 -6.33 4.42 -1.70
C ARG A 93 -5.98 5.10 -0.38
N ILE A 94 -6.93 5.77 0.27
CA ILE A 94 -6.79 6.34 1.61
C ILE A 94 -6.47 5.23 2.61
N THR A 95 -7.28 4.18 2.67
CA THR A 95 -7.06 3.03 3.56
C THR A 95 -5.69 2.39 3.37
N LYS A 96 -5.22 2.27 2.12
CA LYS A 96 -3.86 1.77 1.83
C LYS A 96 -2.78 2.73 2.35
N ALA A 97 -2.95 4.04 2.17
CA ALA A 97 -2.03 5.04 2.69
C ALA A 97 -1.98 5.03 4.22
N ASP A 98 -3.14 4.93 4.88
CA ASP A 98 -3.24 4.87 6.35
C ASP A 98 -2.56 3.63 6.91
N LYS A 99 -2.74 2.46 6.28
CA LYS A 99 -2.03 1.23 6.67
C LYS A 99 -0.50 1.40 6.58
N LEU A 100 -0.01 2.03 5.51
CA LEU A 100 1.42 2.30 5.35
C LEU A 100 1.94 3.30 6.38
N LEU A 101 1.14 4.34 6.68
CA LEU A 101 1.46 5.33 7.68
C LEU A 101 1.50 4.72 9.09
N LEU A 102 0.54 3.86 9.43
CA LEU A 102 0.52 3.15 10.70
C LEU A 102 1.75 2.24 10.85
N LYS A 103 2.10 1.50 9.80
CA LYS A 103 3.33 0.68 9.78
C LYS A 103 4.56 1.55 10.03
N LYS A 104 4.69 2.68 9.32
CA LYS A 104 5.83 3.58 9.51
C LYS A 104 5.90 4.22 10.89
N LYS A 105 4.76 4.55 11.50
CA LYS A 105 4.71 5.01 12.89
C LYS A 105 5.20 3.93 13.86
N LYS A 106 4.84 2.66 13.63
CA LYS A 106 5.31 1.54 14.44
C LYS A 106 6.83 1.34 14.28
N ASP A 107 7.31 1.26 13.03
CA ASP A 107 8.74 1.10 12.72
C ASP A 107 9.57 2.22 13.37
N ASN A 108 9.14 3.48 13.26
CA ASN A 108 9.83 4.62 13.87
C ASN A 108 9.81 4.56 15.41
N ARG A 109 8.71 4.10 16.01
CA ARG A 109 8.60 3.99 17.47
C ARG A 109 9.53 2.93 18.02
N GLU A 110 9.67 1.80 17.33
CA GLU A 110 10.62 0.75 17.69
C GLU A 110 12.05 1.30 17.71
N VAL A 111 12.46 2.03 16.66
CA VAL A 111 13.77 2.69 16.60
C VAL A 111 13.97 3.67 17.76
N ASN A 112 13.00 4.54 18.03
CA ASN A 112 13.10 5.50 19.12
C ASN A 112 13.25 4.81 20.49
N LEU A 113 12.45 3.77 20.76
CA LEU A 113 12.53 3.01 22.02
C LEU A 113 13.86 2.27 22.16
N THR A 114 14.40 1.73 21.07
CA THR A 114 15.73 1.11 21.06
C THR A 114 16.83 2.14 21.35
N GLU A 115 16.76 3.33 20.77
CA GLU A 115 17.69 4.42 21.06
C GLU A 115 17.62 4.86 22.53
N ASP A 116 16.42 4.98 23.09
CA ASP A 116 16.20 5.31 24.50
C ASP A 116 16.76 4.22 25.43
N MET A 117 16.57 2.94 25.09
CA MET A 117 17.15 1.82 25.84
C MET A 117 18.68 1.90 25.87
N TYR A 118 19.33 2.12 24.71
CA TYR A 118 20.78 2.25 24.64
C TYR A 118 21.29 3.47 25.41
N ARG A 119 20.59 4.61 25.33
CA ARG A 119 20.94 5.80 26.10
C ARG A 119 20.84 5.54 27.60
N PHE A 120 19.77 4.88 28.06
CA PHE A 120 19.61 4.53 29.47
C PHE A 120 20.75 3.64 29.97
N LEU A 121 21.15 2.64 29.19
CA LEU A 121 22.27 1.77 29.54
C LEU A 121 23.62 2.51 29.61
N GLN A 122 23.81 3.56 28.80
CA GLN A 122 25.06 4.32 28.76
C GLN A 122 25.18 5.39 29.85
N ILE A 123 24.11 6.15 30.12
CA ILE A 123 24.15 7.35 30.98
C ILE A 123 23.06 7.38 32.05
N GLY A 124 22.26 6.33 32.19
CA GLY A 124 21.19 6.22 33.20
C GLY A 124 19.96 7.10 32.95
N GLN A 125 19.78 7.62 31.73
CA GLN A 125 18.73 8.59 31.41
C GLN A 125 17.80 8.11 30.29
N LEU A 126 16.49 8.26 30.49
CA LEU A 126 15.45 8.02 29.48
C LEU A 126 14.96 9.34 28.89
N THR A 127 14.84 9.42 27.57
CA THR A 127 14.29 10.56 26.82
C THR A 127 12.82 10.36 26.44
N ILE A 128 12.08 9.53 27.19
CA ILE A 128 10.62 9.50 27.06
C ILE A 128 10.12 10.91 27.38
N PRO A 129 9.36 11.58 26.49
CA PRO A 129 8.88 12.92 26.77
C PRO A 129 8.05 12.85 28.04
N ALA A 130 8.53 13.47 29.10
CA ALA A 130 7.83 13.63 30.36
C ALA A 130 6.60 14.54 30.14
N GLY A 131 5.56 14.02 29.48
CA GLY A 131 4.21 14.46 29.73
C GLY A 131 3.88 14.03 31.15
N GLY A 132 3.67 15.00 32.04
CA GLY A 132 3.53 14.79 33.49
C GLY A 132 2.61 13.63 33.87
N HIS A 133 2.77 13.16 35.12
CA HIS A 133 2.26 11.93 35.74
C HIS A 133 0.80 11.47 35.46
N ASN A 134 -0.02 12.22 34.74
CA ASN A 134 -1.39 11.89 34.36
C ASN A 134 -1.57 11.71 32.84
N ASN A 135 -0.52 11.54 32.04
CA ASN A 135 -0.65 11.38 30.60
C ASN A 135 -0.78 9.90 30.19
N PRO A 136 -1.93 9.44 29.66
CA PRO A 136 -2.11 8.05 29.20
C PRO A 136 -1.13 7.64 28.08
N ALA A 137 -0.46 8.59 27.43
CA ALA A 137 0.65 8.33 26.51
C ALA A 137 1.88 7.72 27.22
N LEU A 138 2.19 8.15 28.45
CA LEU A 138 3.36 7.67 29.21
C LEU A 138 3.21 6.20 29.64
N ALA A 139 2.01 5.81 30.07
CA ALA A 139 1.72 4.42 30.44
C ALA A 139 1.85 3.48 29.22
N LYS A 140 1.43 3.95 28.05
CA LYS A 140 1.58 3.23 26.79
C LYS A 140 3.06 3.11 26.39
N ASP A 141 3.84 4.19 26.52
CA ASP A 141 5.26 4.19 26.19
C ASP A 141 6.06 3.24 27.09
N LEU A 142 5.77 3.19 28.39
CA LEU A 142 6.42 2.26 29.32
C LEU A 142 6.05 0.79 29.03
N ASN A 143 4.79 0.52 28.68
CA ASN A 143 4.36 -0.83 28.31
C ASN A 143 5.03 -1.31 27.01
N ASP A 144 5.09 -0.44 25.99
CA ASP A 144 5.77 -0.76 24.73
C ASP A 144 7.30 -0.94 24.92
N LEU A 145 7.93 -0.17 25.83
CA LEU A 145 9.33 -0.39 26.20
C LEU A 145 9.53 -1.72 26.92
N GLY A 146 8.66 -2.07 27.87
CA GLY A 146 8.69 -3.36 28.56
C GLY A 146 8.60 -4.54 27.59
N TYR A 147 7.64 -4.48 26.65
CA TYR A 147 7.51 -5.48 25.59
C TYR A 147 8.78 -5.62 24.74
N LEU A 148 9.42 -4.50 24.38
CA LEU A 148 10.64 -4.50 23.59
C LEU A 148 11.82 -5.12 24.36
N VAL A 149 11.96 -4.79 25.64
CA VAL A 149 12.97 -5.41 26.53
C VAL A 149 12.75 -6.92 26.62
N ASP A 150 11.52 -7.37 26.81
CA ASP A 150 11.18 -8.80 26.86
C ASP A 150 11.51 -9.51 25.55
N GLN A 151 11.26 -8.88 24.40
CA GLN A 151 11.65 -9.43 23.10
C GLN A 151 13.17 -9.58 22.97
N TYR A 152 13.94 -8.57 23.38
CA TYR A 152 15.39 -8.63 23.38
C TYR A 152 15.93 -9.71 24.32
N LEU A 153 15.43 -9.80 25.56
CA LEU A 153 15.79 -10.84 26.52
C LEU A 153 15.51 -12.24 25.97
N ASN A 154 14.34 -12.46 25.36
CA ASN A 154 14.01 -13.72 24.72
C ASN A 154 14.95 -14.05 23.55
N SER A 155 15.34 -13.06 22.75
CA SER A 155 16.29 -13.25 21.66
C SER A 155 17.70 -13.60 22.17
N LEU A 156 18.13 -12.99 23.28
CA LEU A 156 19.40 -13.28 23.94
C LEU A 156 19.40 -14.70 24.52
N ASN A 157 18.35 -15.07 25.25
CA ASN A 157 18.19 -16.42 25.80
C ASN A 157 18.23 -17.49 24.70
N ARG A 158 17.58 -17.26 23.55
CA ARG A 158 17.68 -18.16 22.40
C ARG A 158 19.10 -18.26 21.85
N ARG A 159 19.84 -17.14 21.74
CA ARG A 159 21.23 -17.17 21.27
C ARG A 159 22.16 -17.88 22.25
N ILE A 160 21.96 -17.69 23.56
CA ILE A 160 22.68 -18.41 24.61
C ILE A 160 22.43 -19.91 24.48
N GLN A 161 21.17 -20.35 24.35
CA GLN A 161 20.83 -21.77 24.16
C GLN A 161 21.47 -22.39 22.90
N ILE A 162 21.56 -21.64 21.79
CA ILE A 162 22.23 -22.11 20.57
C ILE A 162 23.74 -22.26 20.79
N LEU A 163 24.34 -21.35 21.55
CA LEU A 163 25.78 -21.39 21.85
C LEU A 163 26.12 -22.47 22.88
N GLU A 164 25.24 -22.73 23.85
CA GLU A 164 25.37 -23.78 24.86
C GLU A 164 25.03 -25.18 24.30
N GLY A 165 24.09 -25.27 23.34
CA GLY A 165 23.75 -26.52 22.65
C GLY A 165 24.69 -26.91 21.49
N GLY A 166 25.72 -26.11 21.22
CA GLY A 166 26.74 -26.35 20.18
C GLY A 166 27.96 -27.13 20.67
N SER A 167 28.00 -27.55 21.93
CA SER A 167 29.14 -28.25 22.56
C SER A 167 28.83 -29.70 22.94
N ASP A 168 28.05 -30.42 22.12
CA ASP A 168 27.98 -31.89 22.13
C ASP A 168 27.73 -32.40 20.70
N VAL A 169 28.78 -32.40 19.89
CA VAL A 169 28.89 -33.31 18.73
C VAL A 169 30.11 -34.18 19.01
N GLU A 170 29.93 -35.18 19.88
CA GLU A 170 30.82 -36.32 19.90
C GLU A 170 30.59 -37.13 18.62
N ILE A 171 31.66 -37.20 17.84
CA ILE A 171 31.83 -38.12 16.72
C ILE A 171 31.79 -39.54 17.31
N GLY A 172 30.65 -40.21 17.15
CA GLY A 172 30.51 -41.63 17.38
C GLY A 172 30.35 -42.37 16.06
N GLU A 173 31.46 -42.76 15.46
CA GLU A 173 31.49 -43.91 14.55
C GLU A 173 30.93 -45.13 15.30
N SER A 174 30.09 -45.94 14.65
CA SER A 174 30.20 -47.42 14.60
C SER A 174 28.96 -48.03 13.94
N LEU A 175 29.20 -48.60 12.75
CA LEU A 175 28.53 -49.73 12.07
C LEU A 175 27.00 -49.76 11.96
#